data_AF-A0A2Z4V083-F1
#
_entry.id   AF-A0A2Z4V083-F1
#
_cell.length_a   1.000
_cell.length_b   1.000
_cell.length_c   1.000
_cell.angle_alpha   90.00
_cell.angle_beta   90.00
_cell.angle_gamma   90.00
#
_symmetry.space_group_name_H-M   'P 1'
#
loop_
_entity.id
_entity.type
_entity.pdbx_description
1 polymer ?
#
loop_
_entity_poly.entity_id
_entity_poly.type
_entity_poly.pdbx_seq_one_letter_code
_entity_poly.pdbx_strand_id
1 'polypeptide(L)' 'MAPLFPHDLIRLQHEWIRTYEALARLTPTQGSTDLRRRLIDLSGVLAAHPYWAAPGCSPARRTELLRRARAV' A
#
# COMPACT_ATOMS: atom_id res chain seq x y z
N MET A 1 0.03 9.25 -22.21
CA MET A 1 -0.56 9.70 -20.93
C MET A 1 -0.81 8.48 -20.06
N ALA A 2 0.04 8.16 -19.08
CA ALA A 2 -0.18 7.00 -18.23
C ALA A 2 -1.43 7.24 -17.35
N PRO A 3 -2.33 6.27 -17.13
CA PRO A 3 -3.55 6.52 -16.38
C PRO A 3 -3.18 6.98 -14.96
N LEU A 4 -3.72 8.13 -14.55
CA LEU A 4 -3.51 8.67 -13.22
C LEU A 4 -4.15 7.72 -12.21
N PHE A 5 -3.39 7.32 -11.19
CA PHE A 5 -3.95 6.61 -10.06
C PHE A 5 -4.74 7.62 -9.21
N PRO A 6 -5.86 7.20 -8.59
CA PRO A 6 -6.53 8.02 -7.60
C PRO A 6 -5.58 8.47 -6.48
N HIS A 7 -5.72 9.71 -6.03
CA HIS A 7 -4.86 10.28 -4.98
C HIS A 7 -5.02 9.52 -3.65
N ASP A 8 -6.23 9.09 -3.33
CA ASP A 8 -6.57 8.22 -2.20
C ASP A 8 -5.76 6.91 -2.23
N LEU A 9 -5.73 6.21 -3.38
CA LEU A 9 -4.97 4.99 -3.57
C LEU A 9 -3.45 5.20 -3.42
N ILE A 10 -2.93 6.31 -3.94
CA ILE A 10 -1.51 6.67 -3.77
C ILE A 10 -1.22 6.93 -2.29
N ARG A 11 -2.08 7.68 -1.58
CA ARG A 11 -1.94 7.95 -0.15
C ARG A 11 -1.99 6.66 0.68
N LEU A 12 -2.90 5.74 0.35
CA LEU A 12 -3.01 4.44 1.00
C LEU A 12 -1.75 3.59 0.78
N GLN A 13 -1.19 3.61 -0.43
CA GLN A 13 0.06 2.91 -0.73
C GLN A 13 1.24 3.49 0.04
N HIS A 14 1.33 4.82 0.17
CA HIS A 14 2.34 5.47 1.01
C HIS A 14 2.24 5.07 2.48
N GLU A 15 1.04 5.05 3.03
CA GLU A 15 0.80 4.64 4.42
C GLU A 15 1.18 3.17 4.65
N TRP A 16 0.87 2.31 3.68
CA TRP A 16 1.28 0.91 3.68
C TRP A 16 2.81 0.77 3.68
N ILE A 17 3.52 1.50 2.82
CA ILE A 17 4.99 1.49 2.75
C ILE A 17 5.59 1.97 4.09
N ARG A 18 5.10 3.10 4.62
CA ARG A 18 5.59 3.64 5.91
C ARG A 18 5.38 2.67 7.06
N THR A 19 4.22 2.02 7.11
CA THR A 19 3.89 1.01 8.13
C THR A 19 4.81 -0.21 8.01
N TYR A 20 5.03 -0.68 6.77
CA TYR A 20 5.93 -1.79 6.49
C TYR A 20 7.37 -1.46 6.88
N GLU A 21 7.87 -0.29 6.53
CA GLU A 21 9.21 0.15 6.91
C GLU A 21 9.37 0.32 8.43
N ALA A 22 8.36 0.88 9.11
CA ALA A 22 8.37 0.98 10.56
C ALA A 22 8.47 -0.41 11.19
N LEU A 23 7.72 -1.38 10.66
CA LEU A 23 7.77 -2.77 11.10
C LEU A 23 9.13 -3.43 10.79
N ALA A 24 9.73 -3.14 9.63
CA ALA A 24 11.05 -3.64 9.26
C ALA A 24 12.19 -3.07 10.13
N ARG A 25 11.99 -1.86 10.68
CA ARG A 25 12.94 -1.22 11.60
C ARG A 25 12.79 -1.68 13.05
N LEU A 26 11.67 -2.31 13.42
CA LEU A 26 11.48 -2.82 14.78
C LEU A 26 12.36 -4.04 15.03
N THR A 27 13.01 -4.05 16.20
CA THR A 27 13.63 -5.26 16.75
C THR A 27 12.58 -6.17 17.39
N PRO A 28 12.82 -7.50 17.46
CA PRO A 28 11.84 -8.48 17.94
C PRO A 28 11.27 -8.20 19.35
N THR A 29 12.02 -7.47 20.17
CA THR A 29 11.69 -7.14 21.56
C THR A 29 10.79 -5.92 21.72
N GLN A 30 10.60 -5.10 20.68
CA GLN A 30 9.92 -3.80 20.82
C GLN A 30 8.40 -3.82 20.64
N GLY A 31 7.79 -5.00 20.43
CA GLY A 31 6.35 -5.10 20.23
C GLY A 31 5.92 -4.53 18.88
N SER A 32 5.42 -5.38 17.99
CA SER A 32 5.06 -5.02 16.61
C SER A 32 3.59 -5.23 16.29
N THR A 33 2.79 -5.60 17.30
CA THR A 33 1.40 -6.04 17.13
C THR A 33 0.53 -4.94 16.52
N ASP A 34 0.68 -3.70 16.97
CA ASP A 34 -0.08 -2.56 16.41
C ASP A 34 0.27 -2.27 14.95
N LEU A 35 1.56 -2.31 14.61
CA LEU A 35 2.01 -2.12 13.22
C LEU A 35 1.59 -3.29 12.33
N ARG A 36 1.61 -4.52 12.84
CA ARG A 36 1.10 -5.70 12.11
C ARG A 36 -0.39 -5.60 11.85
N ARG A 37 -1.19 -5.24 12.86
CA ARG A 37 -2.63 -5.02 12.70
C ARG A 37 -2.91 -3.94 11.66
N ARG A 38 -2.23 -2.80 11.78
CA ARG A 38 -2.37 -1.70 10.81
C ARG A 38 -1.97 -2.13 9.39
N LEU A 39 -0.93 -2.94 9.22
CA LEU A 39 -0.52 -3.45 7.92
C LEU A 39 -1.58 -4.38 7.31
N ILE A 40 -2.22 -5.23 8.12
CA ILE A 40 -3.31 -6.11 7.68
C ILE A 40 -4.51 -5.28 7.25
N ASP A 41 -4.93 -4.29 8.06
CA ASP A 41 -6.04 -3.40 7.73
C ASP A 41 -5.79 -2.64 6.43
N LEU A 42 -4.60 -2.04 6.28
CA LEU A 42 -4.20 -1.34 5.06
C LEU A 42 -4.17 -2.27 3.85
N SER A 43 -3.73 -3.52 4.03
CA SER A 43 -3.73 -4.51 2.95
C SER A 43 -5.16 -4.87 2.53
N GLY A 44 -6.09 -4.97 3.49
CA GLY A 44 -7.51 -5.19 3.25
C GLY A 44 -8.16 -4.04 2.47
N VAL A 45 -7.95 -2.80 2.93
CA VAL A 45 -8.47 -1.60 2.24
C VAL A 45 -7.88 -1.48 0.84
N LEU A 46 -6.59 -1.76 0.67
CA LEU A 46 -5.93 -1.67 -0.63
C LEU A 46 -6.41 -2.77 -1.59
N ALA A 47 -6.72 -3.97 -1.08
CA ALA A 47 -7.30 -5.05 -1.88
C ALA A 47 -8.77 -4.78 -2.27
N ALA A 48 -9.55 -4.17 -1.37
CA ALA A 48 -10.96 -3.83 -1.60
C ALA A 48 -11.16 -2.53 -2.40
N HIS A 49 -10.08 -1.86 -2.81
CA HIS A 49 -10.17 -0.55 -3.44
C HIS A 49 -10.97 -0.60 -4.76
N PRO A 50 -11.95 0.29 -4.99
CA PRO A 50 -12.80 0.31 -6.20
C PRO A 50 -12.01 0.38 -7.51
N TYR A 51 -10.83 0.99 -7.46
CA TYR A 51 -9.89 1.02 -8.58
C TYR A 51 -9.59 -0.37 -9.13
N TRP A 52 -9.41 -1.39 -8.28
CA TRP A 52 -9.10 -2.76 -8.73
C TRP A 52 -10.31 -3.50 -9.30
N ALA A 53 -11.52 -3.08 -8.94
CA ALA A 53 -12.75 -3.62 -9.50
C ALA A 53 -13.02 -3.14 -10.94
N ALA A 54 -12.30 -2.11 -11.40
CA ALA A 54 -12.42 -1.61 -12.77
C ALA A 54 -11.82 -2.60 -13.79
N PRO A 55 -12.49 -2.82 -14.94
CA PRO A 55 -11.95 -3.65 -16.02
C PRO A 55 -10.62 -3.06 -16.52
N GLY A 56 -9.60 -3.93 -16.66
CA GLY A 56 -8.23 -3.52 -17.05
C GLY A 56 -7.24 -3.36 -15.90
N CYS A 57 -7.65 -3.65 -14.66
CA CYS A 57 -6.72 -3.75 -13.53
C CYS A 57 -5.92 -5.07 -13.57
N SER A 58 -4.68 -4.97 -14.06
CA SER A 58 -3.73 -6.09 -14.10
C SER A 58 -2.79 -6.08 -12.89
N PRO A 59 -2.13 -7.22 -12.56
CA PRO A 59 -1.09 -7.26 -11.53
C PRO A 59 0.03 -6.24 -11.76
N ALA A 60 0.33 -5.92 -13.03
CA ALA A 60 1.30 -4.89 -13.40
C ALA A 60 0.91 -3.48 -12.91
N ARG A 61 -0.39 -3.20 -12.73
CA ARG A 61 -0.89 -1.93 -12.18
C ARG A 61 -0.60 -1.81 -10.68
N ARG A 62 -0.54 -2.92 -9.93
CA ARG A 62 -0.06 -2.92 -8.53
C ARG A 62 1.43 -2.60 -8.46
N THR A 63 2.23 -3.18 -9.35
CA THR A 63 3.67 -2.89 -9.43
C THR A 63 3.93 -1.43 -9.80
N GLU A 64 3.18 -0.87 -10.75
CA GLU A 64 3.28 0.55 -11.12
C GLU A 64 2.83 1.47 -9.96
N LEU A 65 1.77 1.10 -9.22
CA LEU A 65 1.36 1.84 -8.02
C LEU A 65 2.48 1.87 -6.98
N LEU A 66 3.11 0.73 -6.70
CA LEU A 66 4.24 0.63 -5.78
C LEU A 66 5.42 1.49 -6.24
N ARG A 67 5.73 1.48 -7.55
CA ARG A 67 6.79 2.31 -8.14
C ARG A 67 6.52 3.80 -7.93
N ARG A 68 5.30 4.26 -8.21
CA ARG A 68 4.93 5.68 -8.03
C ARG A 68 4.94 6.11 -6.57
N ALA A 69 4.43 5.28 -5.67
CA ALA A 69 4.45 5.57 -4.23
C ALA A 69 5.86 5.55 -3.62
N ARG A 70 6.87 5.02 -4.33
CA ARG A 70 8.28 5.08 -3.92
C ARG A 70 9.06 6.21 -4.59
N ALA A 71 8.53 6.81 -5.66
CA ALA A 71 9.19 7.85 -6.44
C ALA A 71 8.87 9.27 -5.96
N VAL A 72 8.18 9.40 -4.81
CA VAL A 72 7.80 10.66 -4.16
C VAL A 72 8.58 10.80 -2.86
#